data_AF-A0A820FA95-F1
#
_entry.id   AF-A0A820FA95-F1
#
_cell.length_a   1.000
_cell.length_b   1.000
_cell.length_c   1.000
_cell.angle_alpha   90.00
_cell.angle_beta   90.00
_cell.angle_gamma   90.00
#
_symmetry.space_group_name_H-M   'P 1'
#
loop_
_entity.id
_entity.type
_entity.pdbx_description
1 polymer ?
#
loop_
_entity_poly.entity_id
_entity_poly.type
_entity_poly.pdbx_seq_one_letter_code
_entity_poly.pdbx_strand_id
1 'polypeptide(L)'
;MPLELVTVLKQRKVIFNVGDPNDNSIFIDRNGQIFTHILEWLRTSIIPEKIMQGTTLFKSFIIEVEYFRLQGLLEMLVNECFPDGTLLQSQHKKILNQFYHEISQRWKLIYKGSRDGFHADAFHSRCNNKRATVTIIQSDQNFIFRGYTSVSWISNDGCKTDPSAFLFTLRNPHNIPPTKYSIK
;
A
#
# COMPACT_ATOMS: atom_id res chain seq x y z
N MET A 1 -0.26 -29.66 29.15
CA MET A 1 0.17 -28.48 29.93
C MET A 1 -0.14 -27.25 29.09
N PRO A 2 -0.87 -26.25 29.61
CA PRO A 2 -1.10 -25.01 28.87
C PRO A 2 0.20 -24.21 28.78
N LEU A 3 0.43 -23.58 27.62
CA LEU A 3 1.52 -22.62 27.41
C LEU A 3 1.07 -21.25 27.94
N GLU A 4 1.90 -20.62 28.77
CA GLU A 4 1.67 -19.27 29.25
C GLU A 4 2.20 -18.25 28.23
N LEU A 5 1.34 -17.30 27.83
CA LEU A 5 1.69 -16.21 26.94
C LEU A 5 2.14 -15.01 27.78
N VAL A 6 3.44 -14.71 27.77
CA VAL A 6 3.96 -13.45 28.32
C VAL A 6 3.98 -12.41 27.21
N THR A 7 3.11 -11.41 27.29
CA THR A 7 3.16 -10.23 26.42
C THR A 7 3.90 -9.10 27.13
N VAL A 8 5.11 -8.79 26.68
CA VAL A 8 5.77 -7.53 27.05
C VAL A 8 5.22 -6.45 26.12
N LEU A 9 4.39 -5.56 26.66
CA LEU A 9 4.01 -4.34 25.96
C LEU A 9 5.28 -3.50 25.77
N LYS A 10 5.85 -3.50 24.56
CA LYS A 10 6.94 -2.60 24.20
C LYS A 10 6.43 -1.16 24.39
N GLN A 11 6.85 -0.50 25.47
CA GLN A 11 6.62 0.93 25.63
C GLN A 11 7.24 1.64 24.42
N ARG A 12 6.41 2.22 23.55
CA ARG A 12 6.85 3.19 22.54
C ARG A 12 7.11 4.53 23.23
N LYS A 13 8.14 4.59 24.08
CA LYS A 13 8.80 5.85 24.46
C LYS A 13 10.22 5.77 23.94
N VAL A 14 10.48 6.50 22.86
CA VAL A 14 11.72 6.45 22.05
C VAL A 14 12.31 7.85 21.87
N ILE A 15 11.69 8.84 22.53
CA ILE A 15 12.16 10.21 22.59
C ILE A 15 12.66 10.41 24.00
N PHE A 16 13.95 10.69 24.14
CA PHE A 16 14.61 10.90 25.41
C PHE A 16 15.27 12.27 25.39
N ASN A 17 15.20 13.01 26.49
CA ASN A 17 16.22 14.01 26.76
C ASN A 17 17.47 13.25 27.18
N VAL A 18 18.49 13.30 26.35
CA VAL A 18 19.78 12.64 26.61
C VAL A 18 20.81 13.73 26.51
N GLY A 19 21.27 14.25 27.65
CA GLY A 19 22.23 15.35 27.65
C GLY A 19 22.38 16.05 28.99
N ASP A 20 23.27 17.05 28.98
CA ASP A 20 23.44 18.05 30.02
C ASP A 20 22.07 18.67 30.38
N PRO A 21 21.75 18.93 31.66
CA PRO A 21 20.53 19.64 32.05
C PRO A 21 20.32 21.01 31.36
N ASN A 22 21.37 21.61 30.82
CA ASN A 22 21.33 22.85 30.05
C ASN A 22 21.20 22.63 28.53
N ASP A 23 21.32 21.39 28.07
CA ASP A 23 21.12 21.01 26.67
C ASP A 23 19.67 20.55 26.45
N ASN A 24 18.92 21.38 25.74
CA ASN A 24 17.53 21.08 25.36
C ASN A 24 17.44 20.17 24.12
N SER A 25 18.56 19.55 23.72
CA SER A 25 18.56 18.58 22.62
C SER A 25 17.77 17.33 22.99
N ILE A 26 17.07 16.81 21.99
CA ILE A 26 16.25 15.61 22.10
C ILE A 26 16.92 14.52 21.29
N PHE A 27 17.11 13.35 21.91
CA PHE A 27 17.57 12.16 21.22
C PHE A 27 16.39 11.36 20.67
N ILE A 28 16.45 11.05 19.37
CA ILE A 28 15.50 10.22 18.65
C ILE A 28 16.29 8.99 18.15
N ASP A 29 16.04 7.82 18.73
CA ASP A 29 16.72 6.57 18.40
C ASP A 29 16.22 5.96 17.08
N ARG A 30 16.42 6.67 15.97
CA ARG A 30 15.98 6.31 14.61
C ARG A 30 17.08 6.58 13.59
N ASN A 31 16.84 6.16 12.34
CA ASN A 31 17.80 6.39 11.26
C ASN A 31 17.90 7.88 10.90
N GLY A 32 19.00 8.53 11.30
CA GLY A 32 19.24 9.97 11.07
C GLY A 32 19.32 10.36 9.58
N GLN A 33 19.77 9.46 8.71
CA GLN A 33 19.83 9.73 7.26
C GLN A 33 18.43 9.83 6.66
N ILE A 34 17.54 8.90 7.02
CA ILE A 34 16.13 8.92 6.59
C ILE A 34 15.39 10.09 7.25
N PHE A 35 15.65 10.35 8.53
CA PHE A 35 15.03 11.45 9.27
C PHE A 35 15.36 12.82 8.66
N THR A 36 16.54 12.98 8.05
CA THR A 36 16.88 14.20 7.29
C THR A 36 15.85 14.50 6.19
N HIS A 37 15.33 13.48 5.51
CA HIS A 37 14.30 13.65 4.48
C HIS A 37 12.92 13.93 5.06
N ILE A 38 12.64 13.44 6.27
CA ILE A 38 11.41 13.78 7.00
C ILE A 38 11.43 15.27 7.38
N LEU A 39 12.56 15.77 7.89
CA LEU A 39 12.73 17.19 8.20
C LEU A 39 12.61 18.06 6.95
N GLU A 40 13.18 17.63 5.83
CA GLU A 40 13.07 18.32 4.54
C GLU A 40 11.61 18.46 4.11
N TRP A 41 10.81 17.39 4.24
CA TRP A 41 9.37 17.46 3.97
C TRP A 41 8.62 18.32 5.00
N LEU A 42 8.89 18.21 6.30
CA LEU A 42 8.25 19.04 7.33
C LEU A 42 8.47 20.54 7.08
N ARG A 43 9.63 20.92 6.54
CA ARG A 43 9.99 22.31 6.22
C ARG A 43 9.33 22.81 4.94
N THR A 44 9.21 21.97 3.92
CA THR A 44 8.86 22.39 2.55
C THR A 44 7.49 21.93 2.08
N SER A 45 6.90 20.94 2.76
CA SER A 45 5.76 20.14 2.30
C SER A 45 5.97 19.43 0.95
N ILE A 46 7.22 19.33 0.48
CA ILE A 46 7.58 18.71 -0.79
C ILE A 46 8.28 17.37 -0.52
N ILE A 47 7.90 16.32 -1.25
CA ILE A 47 8.58 15.02 -1.17
C ILE A 47 9.92 15.12 -1.89
N PRO A 48 11.07 14.81 -1.25
CA PRO A 48 12.37 14.90 -1.91
C PRO A 48 12.47 13.92 -3.09
N GLU A 49 12.92 14.38 -4.25
CA GLU A 49 12.90 13.60 -5.51
C GLU A 49 13.64 12.26 -5.40
N LYS A 50 14.79 12.24 -4.71
CA LYS A 50 15.58 11.02 -4.43
C LYS A 50 14.78 9.90 -3.76
N ILE A 51 13.79 10.25 -2.93
CA ILE A 51 12.90 9.28 -2.27
C ILE A 51 12.06 8.55 -3.31
N MET A 52 11.61 9.25 -4.35
CA MET A 52 10.70 8.71 -5.35
C MET A 52 11.41 7.76 -6.33
N GLN A 53 12.70 7.97 -6.59
CA GLN A 53 13.46 7.19 -7.56
C GLN A 53 13.98 5.84 -7.03
N GLY A 54 14.31 5.74 -5.74
CA GLY A 54 14.92 4.53 -5.15
C GLY A 54 13.94 3.57 -4.49
N THR A 55 13.91 2.29 -4.87
CA THR A 55 12.99 1.28 -4.27
C THR A 55 13.28 1.02 -2.79
N THR A 56 14.54 0.77 -2.42
CA THR A 56 14.94 0.52 -1.03
C THR A 56 14.78 1.77 -0.16
N LEU A 57 15.24 2.93 -0.66
CA LEU A 57 15.14 4.19 0.06
C LEU A 57 13.67 4.58 0.31
N PHE A 58 12.80 4.44 -0.70
CA PHE A 58 11.37 4.68 -0.56
C PHE A 58 10.72 3.80 0.51
N LYS A 59 11.09 2.51 0.55
CA LYS A 59 10.61 1.57 1.59
C LYS A 59 11.05 2.00 2.99
N SER A 60 12.35 2.25 3.17
CA SER A 60 12.89 2.72 4.46
C SER A 60 12.26 4.05 4.90
N PHE A 61 12.01 4.95 3.95
CA PHE A 61 11.34 6.22 4.21
C PHE A 61 9.89 6.02 4.67
N ILE A 62 9.10 5.20 3.99
CA ILE A 62 7.71 4.90 4.44
C ILE A 62 7.69 4.32 5.85
N ILE A 63 8.62 3.42 6.19
CA ILE A 63 8.71 2.84 7.55
C ILE A 63 8.89 3.93 8.61
N GLU A 64 9.77 4.90 8.37
CA GLU A 64 9.94 6.03 9.30
C GLU A 64 8.72 6.96 9.31
N VAL A 65 8.10 7.23 8.17
CA VAL A 65 6.85 8.03 8.08
C VAL A 65 5.72 7.39 8.89
N GLU A 66 5.56 6.06 8.82
CA GLU A 66 4.61 5.31 9.64
C GLU A 66 4.96 5.39 11.13
N TYR A 67 6.25 5.28 11.47
CA TYR A 67 6.75 5.38 12.83
C TYR A 67 6.40 6.74 13.47
N PHE A 68 6.69 7.83 12.76
CA PHE A 68 6.39 9.21 13.21
C PHE A 68 4.91 9.59 13.03
N ARG A 69 4.07 8.68 12.50
CA ARG A 69 2.62 8.86 12.29
C ARG A 69 2.27 10.06 11.41
N LEU A 70 3.11 10.36 10.43
CA LEU A 70 2.90 11.47 9.48
C LEU A 70 1.89 11.08 8.40
N GLN A 71 0.60 10.99 8.76
CA GLN A 71 -0.44 10.45 7.87
C GLN A 71 -0.57 11.23 6.56
N GLY A 72 -0.48 12.56 6.58
CA GLY A 72 -0.54 13.38 5.36
C GLY A 72 0.56 13.01 4.36
N LEU A 73 1.81 12.86 4.84
CA LEU A 73 2.92 12.42 4.00
C LEU A 73 2.73 10.97 3.52
N LEU A 74 2.27 10.07 4.40
CA LEU A 74 2.01 8.68 4.04
C LEU A 74 0.97 8.58 2.91
N GLU A 75 -0.10 9.36 2.99
CA GLU A 75 -1.14 9.42 1.96
C GLU A 75 -0.59 9.93 0.63
N MET A 76 0.25 10.97 0.65
CA MET A 76 0.92 11.46 -0.56
C MET A 76 1.82 10.37 -1.18
N LEU A 77 2.67 9.71 -0.41
CA LEU A 77 3.56 8.65 -0.90
C LEU A 77 2.80 7.46 -1.48
N VAL A 78 1.72 7.04 -0.81
CA VAL A 78 0.88 5.93 -1.29
C VAL A 78 0.08 6.32 -2.54
N ASN A 79 -0.31 7.59 -2.68
CA ASN A 79 -0.99 8.07 -3.90
C ASN A 79 -0.12 7.90 -5.14
N GLU A 80 1.18 8.19 -5.03
CA GLU A 80 2.18 8.03 -6.08
C GLU A 80 2.42 6.56 -6.48
N CYS A 81 2.02 5.60 -5.64
CA CYS A 81 2.07 4.19 -5.99
C CYS A 81 1.01 3.77 -7.03
N PHE A 82 0.09 4.67 -7.38
CA PHE A 82 -1.00 4.43 -8.34
C PHE A 82 -1.13 5.62 -9.32
N PRO A 83 -0.11 5.88 -10.17
CA PRO A 83 0.00 7.12 -10.95
C PRO A 83 -1.12 7.31 -11.98
N ASP A 84 -1.72 6.22 -12.48
CA ASP A 84 -2.68 6.27 -13.60
C ASP A 84 -4.13 5.91 -13.19
N GLY A 85 -4.39 5.66 -11.90
CA GLY A 85 -5.67 5.14 -11.40
C GLY A 85 -6.54 6.21 -10.73
N THR A 86 -7.64 6.61 -11.38
CA THR A 86 -8.58 7.61 -10.82
C THR A 86 -9.72 7.02 -9.98
N LEU A 87 -9.90 5.69 -10.02
CA LEU A 87 -11.02 5.00 -9.37
C LEU A 87 -10.87 4.96 -7.84
N LEU A 88 -9.63 4.91 -7.34
CA LEU A 88 -9.34 4.73 -5.93
C LEU A 88 -9.05 6.04 -5.22
N GLN A 89 -9.72 6.25 -4.09
CA GLN A 89 -9.34 7.25 -3.09
C GLN A 89 -8.06 6.84 -2.36
N SER A 90 -7.38 7.78 -1.71
CA SER A 90 -6.11 7.55 -1.00
C SER A 90 -6.20 6.44 0.07
N GLN A 91 -7.30 6.40 0.84
CA GLN A 91 -7.56 5.32 1.78
C GLN A 91 -7.66 3.94 1.13
N HIS A 92 -8.29 3.84 -0.05
CA HIS A 92 -8.41 2.58 -0.79
C HIS A 92 -7.04 2.09 -1.28
N LYS A 93 -6.20 3.00 -1.78
CA LYS A 93 -4.83 2.70 -2.21
C LYS A 93 -3.98 2.13 -1.07
N LYS A 94 -4.05 2.75 0.11
CA LYS A 94 -3.35 2.30 1.33
C LYS A 94 -3.77 0.88 1.71
N ILE A 95 -5.07 0.63 1.78
CA ILE A 95 -5.61 -0.68 2.17
C ILE A 95 -5.25 -1.76 1.14
N LEU A 96 -5.27 -1.44 -0.15
CA LEU A 96 -4.85 -2.40 -1.18
C LEU A 96 -3.39 -2.82 -1.05
N ASN A 97 -2.51 -1.87 -0.78
CA ASN A 97 -1.10 -2.15 -0.53
C ASN A 97 -0.91 -2.98 0.76
N GLN A 98 -1.72 -2.72 1.80
CA GLN A 98 -1.75 -3.56 3.00
C GLN A 98 -2.23 -4.99 2.72
N PHE A 99 -3.27 -5.17 1.90
CA PHE A 99 -3.75 -6.51 1.50
C PHE A 99 -2.72 -7.31 0.73
N TYR A 100 -1.89 -6.64 -0.06
CA TYR A 100 -0.75 -7.21 -0.77
C TYR A 100 0.50 -7.40 0.12
N HIS A 101 0.47 -6.93 1.37
CA HIS A 101 1.57 -7.00 2.34
C HIS A 101 2.80 -6.13 2.00
N GLU A 102 2.63 -5.07 1.21
CA GLU A 102 3.70 -4.13 0.89
C GLU A 102 3.11 -2.73 0.70
N ILE A 103 3.25 -1.88 1.74
CA ILE A 103 2.70 -0.51 1.77
C ILE A 103 3.22 0.36 0.62
N SER A 104 4.45 0.07 0.14
CA SER A 104 5.12 0.80 -0.93
C SER A 104 4.90 0.21 -2.32
N GLN A 105 3.99 -0.77 -2.46
CA GLN A 105 3.77 -1.48 -3.72
C GLN A 105 3.28 -0.51 -4.79
N ARG A 106 4.08 -0.36 -5.85
CA ARG A 106 3.74 0.45 -7.01
C ARG A 106 3.00 -0.38 -8.04
N TRP A 107 1.88 0.15 -8.53
CA TRP A 107 1.04 -0.48 -9.52
C TRP A 107 1.12 0.28 -10.84
N LYS A 108 1.16 -0.47 -11.94
CA LYS A 108 1.04 0.07 -13.29
C LYS A 108 -0.34 -0.23 -13.83
N LEU A 109 -1.05 0.80 -14.31
CA LEU A 109 -2.33 0.59 -14.98
C LEU A 109 -2.11 0.01 -16.37
N ILE A 110 -2.49 -1.25 -16.55
CA ILE A 110 -2.34 -1.95 -17.84
C ILE A 110 -3.64 -2.01 -18.66
N TYR A 111 -4.80 -1.88 -17.99
CA TYR A 111 -6.13 -1.95 -18.60
C TYR A 111 -7.10 -1.07 -17.82
N LYS A 112 -7.98 -0.35 -18.53
CA LYS A 112 -9.10 0.40 -17.96
C LYS A 112 -10.30 0.30 -18.90
N GLY A 113 -11.42 -0.26 -18.44
CA GLY A 113 -12.59 -0.49 -19.29
C GLY A 113 -13.10 0.77 -20.01
N SER A 114 -13.09 1.94 -19.34
CA SER A 114 -13.49 3.21 -19.97
C SER A 114 -12.52 3.72 -21.06
N ARG A 115 -11.30 3.18 -21.12
CA ARG A 115 -10.25 3.53 -22.11
C ARG A 115 -10.11 2.47 -23.19
N ASP A 116 -10.12 1.20 -22.80
CA ASP A 116 -9.79 0.07 -23.66
C ASP A 116 -11.04 -0.71 -24.12
N GLY A 117 -12.23 -0.40 -23.59
CA GLY A 117 -13.47 -1.14 -23.82
C GLY A 117 -13.74 -2.19 -22.74
N PHE A 118 -15.01 -2.53 -22.53
CA PHE A 118 -15.46 -3.48 -21.48
C PHE A 118 -15.57 -4.94 -21.95
N HIS A 119 -15.10 -5.24 -23.15
CA HIS A 119 -15.18 -6.57 -23.74
C HIS A 119 -14.01 -7.46 -23.29
N ALA A 120 -14.22 -8.78 -23.28
CA ALA A 120 -13.23 -9.74 -22.80
C ALA A 120 -11.95 -9.75 -23.63
N ASP A 121 -12.06 -9.61 -24.96
CA ASP A 121 -10.93 -9.49 -25.89
C ASP A 121 -10.05 -8.27 -25.58
N ALA A 122 -10.64 -7.12 -25.27
CA ALA A 122 -9.90 -5.94 -24.83
C ALA A 122 -9.11 -6.20 -23.54
N PHE A 123 -9.73 -6.85 -22.55
CA PHE A 123 -9.04 -7.25 -21.32
C PHE A 123 -7.89 -8.22 -21.61
N HIS A 124 -8.15 -9.30 -22.35
CA HIS A 124 -7.14 -10.31 -22.65
C HIS A 124 -5.99 -9.75 -23.49
N SER A 125 -6.23 -8.85 -24.44
CA SER A 125 -5.18 -8.20 -25.24
C SER A 125 -4.18 -7.40 -24.37
N ARG A 126 -4.64 -6.87 -23.23
CA ARG A 126 -3.83 -6.07 -22.30
C ARG A 126 -3.24 -6.87 -21.14
N CYS A 127 -4.01 -7.82 -20.60
CA CYS A 127 -3.74 -8.50 -19.34
C CYS A 127 -3.14 -9.91 -19.49
N ASN A 128 -3.25 -10.54 -20.66
CA ASN A 128 -2.64 -11.85 -20.86
C ASN A 128 -1.12 -11.79 -20.69
N ASN A 129 -0.57 -12.88 -20.14
CA ASN A 129 0.86 -13.07 -19.89
C ASN A 129 1.49 -12.00 -18.98
N LYS A 130 0.69 -11.15 -18.34
CA LYS A 130 1.14 -10.31 -17.24
C LYS A 130 1.25 -11.17 -15.99
N ARG A 131 2.19 -10.84 -15.11
CA ARG A 131 2.43 -11.55 -13.84
C ARG A 131 1.29 -11.27 -12.85
N ALA A 132 1.63 -11.09 -11.58
CA ALA A 132 0.69 -10.70 -10.56
C ALA A 132 -0.12 -9.46 -10.96
N THR A 133 -1.44 -9.56 -10.90
CA THR A 133 -2.38 -8.50 -11.24
C THR A 133 -3.47 -8.37 -10.20
N VAL A 134 -4.12 -7.23 -10.23
CA VAL A 134 -5.21 -6.88 -9.34
C VAL A 134 -6.23 -6.11 -10.22
N THR A 135 -7.51 -6.52 -10.25
CA THR A 135 -8.51 -6.14 -11.32
C THR A 135 -9.77 -5.35 -10.86
N ILE A 136 -9.91 -4.01 -10.93
CA ILE A 136 -10.81 -3.19 -10.02
C ILE A 136 -12.10 -3.04 -10.74
N ILE A 137 -13.16 -3.40 -10.02
CA ILE A 137 -14.51 -3.18 -10.45
C ILE A 137 -15.11 -2.14 -9.53
N GLN A 138 -15.64 -1.09 -10.16
CA GLN A 138 -16.61 -0.20 -9.54
C GLN A 138 -17.96 -0.53 -10.19
N SER A 139 -18.95 -0.91 -9.38
CA SER A 139 -20.31 -1.13 -9.88
C SER A 139 -21.05 0.19 -10.12
N ASP A 140 -22.20 0.13 -10.78
CA ASP A 140 -23.10 1.27 -10.98
C ASP A 140 -23.61 1.87 -9.66
N GLN A 141 -23.61 1.06 -8.60
CA GLN A 141 -23.95 1.48 -7.23
C GLN A 141 -22.72 1.99 -6.45
N ASN A 142 -21.61 2.27 -7.14
CA ASN A 142 -20.34 2.76 -6.58
C ASN A 142 -19.65 1.79 -5.60
N PHE A 143 -19.97 0.50 -5.61
CA PHE A 143 -19.26 -0.50 -4.80
C PHE A 143 -17.93 -0.85 -5.45
N ILE A 144 -16.89 -0.98 -4.64
CA ILE A 144 -15.51 -1.22 -5.08
C ILE A 144 -15.04 -2.53 -4.49
N PHE A 145 -14.71 -3.48 -5.34
CA PHE A 145 -14.26 -4.82 -4.97
C PHE A 145 -13.36 -5.39 -6.07
N ARG A 146 -12.70 -6.53 -5.80
CA ARG A 146 -12.22 -7.55 -6.78
C ARG A 146 -11.33 -8.61 -6.14
N GLY A 147 -10.60 -9.38 -6.97
CA GLY A 147 -9.43 -10.13 -6.54
C GLY A 147 -8.05 -9.68 -7.02
N TYR A 148 -7.05 -10.25 -6.36
CA TYR A 148 -5.68 -10.35 -6.79
C TYR A 148 -5.40 -11.77 -7.26
N THR A 149 -4.52 -11.92 -8.24
CA THR A 149 -3.90 -13.19 -8.60
C THR A 149 -2.42 -12.97 -8.88
N SER A 150 -1.58 -13.90 -8.44
CA SER A 150 -0.16 -13.98 -8.81
C SER A 150 0.08 -14.65 -10.17
N VAL A 151 -0.93 -15.39 -10.66
CA VAL A 151 -0.85 -16.21 -11.87
C VAL A 151 -1.31 -15.43 -13.09
N SER A 152 -0.60 -15.60 -14.20
CA SER A 152 -0.89 -14.89 -15.45
C SER A 152 -2.23 -15.30 -16.06
N TRP A 153 -2.99 -14.31 -16.49
CA TRP A 153 -4.14 -14.48 -17.39
C TRP A 153 -3.70 -15.10 -18.72
N ILE A 154 -4.52 -15.99 -19.25
CA ILE A 154 -4.36 -16.61 -20.57
C ILE A 154 -5.75 -16.73 -21.22
N SER A 155 -5.81 -16.82 -22.55
CA SER A 155 -7.05 -17.01 -23.31
C SER A 155 -7.45 -18.47 -23.50
N ASN A 156 -6.99 -19.38 -22.62
CA ASN A 156 -7.38 -20.78 -22.69
C ASN A 156 -8.56 -21.04 -21.77
N ASP A 157 -9.40 -22.00 -22.14
CA ASP A 157 -10.46 -22.50 -21.29
C ASP A 157 -9.84 -23.29 -20.12
N GLY A 158 -9.99 -22.77 -18.90
CA GLY A 158 -9.56 -23.48 -17.70
C GLY A 158 -9.32 -22.58 -16.49
N CYS A 159 -9.56 -23.14 -15.31
CA CYS A 159 -9.18 -22.53 -14.03
C CYS A 159 -7.71 -22.81 -13.73
N LYS A 160 -7.02 -21.85 -13.11
CA LYS A 160 -5.67 -22.05 -12.57
C LYS A 160 -5.71 -21.97 -11.05
N THR A 161 -4.94 -22.83 -10.41
CA THR A 161 -4.73 -22.78 -8.96
C THR A 161 -3.75 -21.68 -8.61
N ASP A 162 -4.11 -20.83 -7.65
CA ASP A 162 -3.25 -19.77 -7.13
C ASP A 162 -3.45 -19.65 -5.61
N PRO A 163 -2.56 -20.25 -4.80
CA PRO A 163 -2.66 -20.20 -3.33
C PRO A 163 -2.52 -18.79 -2.74
N SER A 164 -2.02 -17.84 -3.53
CA SER A 164 -1.88 -16.44 -3.12
C SER A 164 -3.05 -15.57 -3.59
N ALA A 165 -3.98 -16.12 -4.36
CA ALA A 165 -5.16 -15.39 -4.81
C ALA A 165 -6.07 -15.04 -3.64
N PHE A 166 -6.64 -13.85 -3.70
CA PHE A 166 -7.60 -13.37 -2.72
C PHE A 166 -8.63 -12.48 -3.38
N LEU A 167 -9.84 -12.47 -2.85
CA LEU A 167 -10.85 -11.46 -3.12
C LEU A 167 -10.80 -10.37 -2.05
N PHE A 168 -11.41 -9.24 -2.32
CA PHE A 168 -11.58 -8.17 -1.37
C PHE A 168 -12.78 -7.29 -1.72
N THR A 169 -13.25 -6.59 -0.71
CA THR A 169 -14.15 -5.44 -0.84
C THR A 169 -13.53 -4.21 -0.20
N LEU A 170 -13.73 -3.03 -0.80
CA LEU A 170 -13.35 -1.72 -0.25
C LEU A 170 -14.59 -0.86 0.02
N ARG A 171 -15.66 -1.03 -0.75
CA ARG A 171 -16.97 -0.42 -0.53
C ARG A 171 -18.07 -1.39 -0.99
N ASN A 172 -19.09 -1.61 -0.16
CA ASN A 172 -20.13 -2.62 -0.38
C ASN A 172 -21.48 -2.17 0.24
N PRO A 173 -22.60 -2.80 -0.12
CA PRO A 173 -23.94 -2.40 0.35
C PRO A 173 -24.17 -2.62 1.84
N HIS A 174 -23.34 -3.42 2.49
CA HIS A 174 -23.51 -3.83 3.89
C HIS A 174 -22.62 -3.04 4.85
N ASN A 175 -21.96 -1.97 4.38
CA ASN A 175 -21.00 -1.18 5.16
C ASN A 175 -19.91 -2.04 5.84
N ILE A 176 -19.60 -3.21 5.27
CA ILE A 176 -18.51 -4.04 5.76
C ILE A 176 -17.22 -3.23 5.57
N PRO A 177 -16.38 -3.08 6.60
CA PRO A 177 -15.08 -2.44 6.45
C PRO A 177 -14.28 -3.10 5.31
N PRO A 178 -13.32 -2.40 4.70
CA PRO A 178 -12.48 -3.01 3.68
C PRO A 178 -11.89 -4.34 4.17
N THR A 179 -12.20 -5.42 3.46
CA THR A 179 -11.94 -6.80 3.92
C THR A 179 -11.32 -7.63 2.81
N LYS A 180 -10.34 -8.47 3.18
CA LYS A 180 -9.68 -9.46 2.31
C LYS A 180 -10.22 -10.85 2.60
N TYR A 181 -10.50 -11.63 1.56
CA TYR A 181 -10.98 -13.00 1.61
C TYR A 181 -10.01 -13.91 0.85
N SER A 182 -9.38 -14.85 1.55
CA SER A 182 -8.54 -15.87 0.90
C SER A 182 -9.40 -16.86 0.12
N ILE A 183 -8.94 -17.27 -1.05
CA ILE A 183 -9.57 -18.34 -1.84
C ILE A 183 -8.88 -19.65 -1.44
N LYS A 184 -9.68 -20.67 -1.07
CA LYS A 184 -9.21 -22.01 -0.73
C LYS A 184 -9.38 -22.94 -1.92
#